data_AF-A0A1C6UY29-F1
#
_entry.id   AF-A0A1C6UY29-F1
#
_cell.length_a   1.000
_cell.length_b   1.000
_cell.length_c   1.000
_cell.angle_alpha   90.00
_cell.angle_beta   90.00
_cell.angle_gamma   90.00
#
_symmetry.space_group_name_H-M   'P 1'
#
loop_
_entity.id
_entity.type
_entity.pdbx_description
1 polymer ?
#
loop_
_entity_poly.entity_id
_entity_poly.type
_entity_poly.pdbx_seq_one_letter_code
_entity_poly.pdbx_strand_id
1 'polypeptide(L)'
;MWRVTGPAGVGIGWRPEIAGFVADLPGLRFVEVAAESIPSTGPLPAALAELRGRGVTVVPHGVRLSLGGAEPVEAARVAHLARVAELTGAPLVSEHIAFVRAGGLEAGHLLPLPRSREAVAVTVANVRRAQADLPVPLALEPIAALFDWPDDELDEADFLTEILDRTGAQLLLDLANVYANARNRGTDPVALLDRLPLERVAYVHVAGGAEAGGFYHDTHTDSLPRPVLDLVVALCARRRPPALLLERDGHYPPAAELRAELDAIATASGHPPVTPTGKEGPPVNAFGIEGNPFCLPSGGAELGHPAAGAPGHPAASTPGHPATGTPGRPATGVPGRPVAM
;
A
#
# COMPACT_ATOMS: atom_id res chain seq x y z
N MET A 1 -6.61 28.29 17.07
CA MET A 1 -7.01 26.96 17.56
C MET A 1 -7.60 26.20 16.38
N TRP A 2 -6.77 25.56 15.56
CA TRP A 2 -7.24 24.76 14.43
C TRP A 2 -7.52 23.36 14.95
N ARG A 3 -8.80 22.99 15.08
CA ARG A 3 -9.18 21.58 15.19
C ARG A 3 -9.03 21.00 13.79
N VAL A 4 -7.84 20.53 13.43
CA VAL A 4 -7.73 19.67 12.25
C VAL A 4 -8.34 18.33 12.66
N THR A 5 -9.58 18.10 12.24
CA THR A 5 -10.21 16.78 12.33
C THR A 5 -9.46 15.86 11.36
N GLY A 6 -9.11 14.65 11.80
CA GLY A 6 -8.50 13.64 10.94
C GLY A 6 -9.36 13.29 9.70
N PRO A 7 -8.87 12.40 8.82
CA PRO A 7 -9.65 11.97 7.66
C PRO A 7 -11.02 11.45 8.09
N ALA A 8 -12.04 11.73 7.30
CA ALA A 8 -13.42 11.33 7.61
C ALA A 8 -14.19 10.93 6.34
N GLY A 9 -15.08 9.94 6.48
CA GLY A 9 -15.94 9.48 5.39
C GLY A 9 -15.27 8.51 4.43
N VAL A 10 -15.70 8.52 3.18
CA VAL A 10 -15.10 7.70 2.11
C VAL A 10 -14.19 8.58 1.25
N GLY A 11 -13.03 8.04 0.89
CA GLY A 11 -12.00 8.70 0.11
C GLY A 11 -11.43 7.79 -0.97
N ILE A 12 -10.49 8.33 -1.74
CA ILE A 12 -9.81 7.61 -2.82
C ILE A 12 -8.34 8.00 -2.86
N GLY A 13 -7.46 7.03 -3.16
CA GLY A 13 -6.06 7.29 -3.44
C GLY A 13 -5.93 8.25 -4.62
N TRP A 14 -5.28 9.39 -4.42
CA TRP A 14 -5.00 10.34 -5.48
C TRP A 14 -3.77 9.88 -6.26
N ARG A 15 -3.92 9.81 -7.59
CA ARG A 15 -2.85 9.54 -8.55
C ARG A 15 -3.00 10.52 -9.71
N PRO A 16 -1.91 11.02 -10.32
CA PRO A 16 -1.98 11.96 -11.44
C PRO A 16 -2.91 11.49 -12.58
N GLU A 17 -2.94 10.19 -12.85
CA GLU A 17 -3.68 9.54 -13.93
C GLU A 17 -5.21 9.66 -13.76
N ILE A 18 -5.69 9.69 -12.51
CA ILE A 18 -7.12 9.82 -12.18
C ILE A 18 -7.47 11.16 -11.54
N ALA A 19 -6.55 12.13 -11.54
CA ALA A 19 -6.75 13.42 -10.86
C ALA A 19 -8.03 14.15 -11.30
N GLY A 20 -8.39 14.07 -12.59
CA GLY A 20 -9.63 14.65 -13.13
C GLY A 20 -10.88 13.97 -12.56
N PHE A 21 -10.89 12.64 -12.51
CA PHE A 21 -11.98 11.88 -11.88
C PHE A 21 -12.14 12.25 -10.40
N VAL A 22 -11.03 12.30 -9.65
CA VAL A 22 -11.04 12.64 -8.23
C VAL A 22 -11.55 14.07 -8.00
N ALA A 23 -11.17 15.02 -8.86
CA ALA A 23 -11.66 16.40 -8.80
C ALA A 23 -13.18 16.48 -9.00
N ASP A 24 -13.76 15.61 -9.81
CA ASP A 24 -15.20 15.61 -10.11
C ASP A 24 -16.07 14.93 -9.04
N LEU A 25 -15.50 14.49 -7.92
CA LEU A 25 -16.23 13.90 -6.79
C LEU A 25 -16.70 14.99 -5.79
N PRO A 26 -18.00 15.33 -5.74
CA PRO A 26 -18.50 16.42 -4.91
C PRO A 26 -18.63 16.05 -3.43
N GLY A 27 -18.87 14.78 -3.13
CA GLY A 27 -18.96 14.25 -1.75
C GLY A 27 -17.60 13.93 -1.13
N LEU A 28 -16.50 14.10 -1.86
CA LEU A 28 -15.17 13.73 -1.39
C LEU A 28 -14.76 14.60 -0.19
N ARG A 29 -14.22 13.95 0.84
CA ARG A 29 -13.81 14.62 2.09
C ARG A 29 -12.34 14.42 2.41
N PHE A 30 -11.76 13.33 1.92
CA PHE A 30 -10.33 13.11 2.02
C PHE A 30 -9.79 12.35 0.82
N VAL A 31 -8.50 12.56 0.55
CA VAL A 31 -7.69 11.78 -0.37
C VAL A 31 -6.38 11.41 0.32
N GLU A 32 -5.80 10.31 -0.12
CA GLU A 32 -4.43 9.97 0.20
C GLU A 32 -3.51 10.25 -0.99
N VAL A 33 -2.26 10.63 -0.75
CA VAL A 33 -1.24 10.73 -1.79
C VAL A 33 0.06 10.06 -1.35
N ALA A 34 0.66 9.27 -2.23
CA ALA A 34 2.01 8.75 -2.01
C ALA A 34 3.00 9.92 -1.89
N ALA A 35 3.68 10.06 -0.75
CA ALA A 35 4.57 11.17 -0.46
C ALA A 35 5.70 11.27 -1.48
N GLU A 36 6.18 10.14 -2.00
CA GLU A 36 7.20 10.03 -3.02
C GLU A 36 6.77 10.54 -4.40
N SER A 37 5.45 10.63 -4.67
CA SER A 37 4.93 11.25 -5.89
C SER A 37 4.95 12.79 -5.83
N ILE A 38 5.15 13.36 -4.64
CA ILE A 38 5.24 14.80 -4.44
C ILE A 38 6.71 15.24 -4.63
N PRO A 39 6.98 16.26 -5.45
CA PRO A 39 8.34 16.78 -5.63
C PRO A 39 8.98 17.23 -4.30
N SER A 40 10.26 16.90 -4.13
CA SER A 40 11.05 17.32 -2.95
C SER A 40 11.24 18.83 -2.85
N THR A 41 11.05 19.55 -3.97
CA THR A 41 11.08 21.02 -4.03
C THR A 41 9.93 21.53 -4.89
N GLY A 42 9.47 22.74 -4.62
CA GLY A 42 8.35 23.35 -5.35
C GLY A 42 6.98 23.15 -4.67
N PRO A 43 5.91 23.61 -5.34
CA PRO A 43 4.55 23.57 -4.81
C PRO A 43 3.92 22.18 -4.94
N LEU A 44 2.78 21.99 -4.27
CA LEU A 44 1.91 20.84 -4.54
C LEU A 44 1.45 20.83 -6.00
N PRO A 45 1.21 19.63 -6.59
CA PRO A 45 0.48 19.51 -7.84
C PRO A 45 -0.81 20.32 -7.82
N ALA A 46 -1.10 21.05 -8.91
CA ALA A 46 -2.24 21.97 -8.97
C ALA A 46 -3.58 21.30 -8.59
N ALA A 47 -3.82 20.09 -9.09
CA ALA A 47 -5.03 19.33 -8.77
C ALA A 47 -5.18 19.01 -7.26
N LEU A 48 -4.09 18.70 -6.56
CA LEU A 48 -4.12 18.51 -5.11
C LEU A 48 -4.33 19.83 -4.36
N ALA A 49 -3.72 20.92 -4.84
CA ALA A 49 -3.93 22.25 -4.28
C ALA A 49 -5.39 22.70 -4.43
N GLU A 50 -6.04 22.40 -5.55
CA GLU A 50 -7.46 22.67 -5.79
C GLU A 50 -8.38 21.85 -4.87
N LEU A 51 -8.13 20.55 -4.72
CA LEU A 51 -8.85 19.69 -3.76
C LEU A 51 -8.75 20.25 -2.34
N ARG A 52 -7.54 20.59 -1.91
CA ARG A 52 -7.29 21.21 -0.60
C ARG A 52 -8.03 22.55 -0.47
N GLY A 53 -8.02 23.38 -1.51
CA GLY A 53 -8.77 24.66 -1.55
C GLY A 53 -10.28 24.49 -1.38
N ARG A 54 -10.83 23.33 -1.75
CA ARG A 54 -12.24 22.95 -1.52
C ARG A 54 -12.51 22.36 -0.12
N GLY A 55 -11.49 22.25 0.72
CA GLY A 55 -11.59 21.65 2.05
C GLY A 55 -11.49 20.12 2.07
N VAL A 56 -11.01 19.49 0.99
CA VAL A 56 -10.67 18.05 1.00
C VAL A 56 -9.38 17.86 1.79
N THR A 57 -9.41 16.96 2.78
CA THR A 57 -8.22 16.60 3.56
C THR A 57 -7.27 15.79 2.68
N VAL A 58 -5.98 16.13 2.70
CA VAL A 58 -4.95 15.37 1.97
C VAL A 58 -4.05 14.69 3.02
N VAL A 59 -3.97 13.35 2.96
CA VAL A 59 -3.13 12.55 3.86
C VAL A 59 -1.93 12.02 3.06
N PRO A 60 -0.69 12.37 3.41
CA PRO A 60 0.49 11.77 2.81
C PRO A 60 0.73 10.37 3.37
N HIS A 61 1.00 9.44 2.47
CA HIS A 61 1.38 8.07 2.77
C HIS A 61 2.78 7.80 2.21
N GLY A 62 3.73 7.44 3.06
CA GLY A 62 5.08 7.06 2.64
C GLY A 62 5.12 5.61 2.16
N VAL A 63 6.14 5.25 1.39
CA VAL A 63 6.44 3.84 1.05
C VAL A 63 7.93 3.50 1.16
N ARG A 64 8.75 4.43 1.67
CA ARG A 64 10.22 4.32 1.58
C ARG A 64 10.97 4.56 2.88
N LEU A 65 10.36 4.71 4.05
CA LEU A 65 11.14 4.91 5.28
C LEU A 65 11.80 3.62 5.75
N SER A 66 11.26 2.45 5.42
CA SER A 66 11.78 1.15 5.87
C SER A 66 11.78 1.04 7.39
N LEU A 67 10.64 1.34 8.05
CA LEU A 67 10.55 1.41 9.51
C LEU A 67 10.97 0.10 10.21
N GLY A 68 10.77 -1.05 9.57
CA GLY A 68 11.21 -2.34 10.08
C GLY A 68 12.65 -2.74 9.71
N GLY A 69 13.40 -1.87 9.02
CA GLY A 69 14.79 -2.14 8.64
C GLY A 69 15.74 -2.09 9.84
N ALA A 70 16.78 -2.93 9.82
CA ALA A 70 17.81 -2.96 10.87
C ALA A 70 18.63 -1.66 10.94
N GLU A 71 18.76 -0.95 9.82
CA GLU A 71 19.41 0.36 9.73
C GLU A 71 18.46 1.47 10.22
N PRO A 72 18.96 2.52 10.88
CA PRO A 72 18.14 3.69 11.22
C PRO A 72 17.49 4.33 10.00
N VAL A 73 16.29 4.87 10.17
CA VAL A 73 15.60 5.65 9.12
C VAL A 73 16.48 6.77 8.57
N GLU A 74 16.47 6.94 7.25
CA GLU A 74 17.26 7.97 6.58
C GLU A 74 16.62 9.35 6.78
N ALA A 75 17.36 10.26 7.45
CA ALA A 75 16.85 11.59 7.82
C ALA A 75 16.30 12.39 6.64
N ALA A 76 16.90 12.27 5.45
CA ALA A 76 16.42 12.96 4.25
C ALA A 76 15.02 12.50 3.81
N ARG A 77 14.69 11.21 4.00
CA ARG A 77 13.36 10.67 3.65
C ARG A 77 12.31 11.06 4.67
N VAL A 78 12.67 11.08 5.95
CA VAL A 78 11.79 11.59 7.02
C VAL A 78 11.50 13.07 6.80
N ALA A 79 12.53 13.87 6.47
CA ALA A 79 12.37 15.28 6.15
C ALA A 79 11.49 15.51 4.91
N HIS A 80 11.57 14.64 3.91
CA HIS A 80 10.67 14.68 2.75
C HIS A 80 9.21 14.44 3.17
N LEU A 81 8.92 13.38 3.93
CA LEU A 81 7.57 13.10 4.42
C LEU A 81 7.02 14.25 5.29
N ALA A 82 7.85 14.79 6.19
CA ALA A 82 7.52 15.96 7.00
C ALA A 82 7.15 17.17 6.13
N ARG A 83 7.96 17.49 5.12
CA ARG A 83 7.68 18.57 4.16
C ARG A 83 6.34 18.34 3.45
N VAL A 84 6.07 17.12 2.99
CA VAL A 84 4.80 16.82 2.30
C VAL A 84 3.61 17.01 3.25
N ALA A 85 3.74 16.63 4.53
CA ALA A 85 2.73 16.88 5.56
C ALA A 85 2.46 18.38 5.75
N GLU A 86 3.49 19.21 5.81
CA GLU A 86 3.36 20.66 5.92
C GLU A 86 2.70 21.29 4.68
N LEU A 87 3.14 20.88 3.49
CA LEU A 87 2.61 21.39 2.21
C LEU A 87 1.12 21.10 2.05
N THR A 88 0.71 19.90 2.45
CA THR A 88 -0.69 19.44 2.41
C THR A 88 -1.52 19.97 3.58
N GLY A 89 -0.88 20.41 4.66
CA GLY A 89 -1.58 20.73 5.91
C GLY A 89 -2.24 19.50 6.52
N ALA A 90 -1.59 18.34 6.37
CA ALA A 90 -2.15 17.05 6.74
C ALA A 90 -2.45 16.96 8.25
N PRO A 91 -3.50 16.25 8.67
CA PRO A 91 -3.75 15.94 10.08
C PRO A 91 -2.80 14.88 10.64
N LEU A 92 -2.26 14.02 9.76
CA LEU A 92 -1.40 12.89 10.06
C LEU A 92 -0.68 12.46 8.77
N VAL A 93 0.35 11.63 8.92
CA VAL A 93 0.96 10.88 7.81
C VAL A 93 0.88 9.39 8.12
N SER A 94 1.01 8.55 7.09
CA SER A 94 1.12 7.09 7.26
C SER A 94 2.39 6.54 6.63
N GLU A 95 2.82 5.38 7.11
CA GLU A 95 3.92 4.60 6.53
C GLU A 95 3.82 3.12 6.92
N HIS A 96 4.45 2.26 6.15
CA HIS A 96 4.45 0.82 6.33
C HIS A 96 5.36 0.30 7.46
N ILE A 97 4.87 -0.73 8.14
CA ILE A 97 5.65 -1.65 8.96
C ILE A 97 6.29 -2.69 8.04
N ALA A 98 7.33 -2.26 7.34
CA ALA A 98 8.08 -3.09 6.41
C ALA A 98 9.56 -2.69 6.41
N PHE A 99 10.39 -3.54 5.81
CA PHE A 99 11.70 -3.12 5.34
C PHE A 99 11.71 -3.07 3.82
N VAL A 100 12.42 -2.10 3.25
CA VAL A 100 12.59 -1.95 1.79
C VAL A 100 14.05 -1.87 1.37
N ARG A 101 14.96 -1.97 2.35
CA ARG A 101 16.41 -1.89 2.15
C ARG A 101 17.17 -2.64 3.23
N ALA A 102 18.35 -3.16 2.85
CA ALA A 102 19.33 -3.72 3.77
C ALA A 102 20.71 -3.79 3.09
N GLY A 103 21.78 -3.45 3.81
CA GLY A 103 23.15 -3.62 3.31
C GLY A 103 23.45 -2.77 2.07
N GLY A 104 22.84 -1.58 1.98
CA GLY A 104 23.00 -0.68 0.84
C GLY A 104 22.21 -1.06 -0.43
N LEU A 105 21.36 -2.09 -0.38
CA LEU A 105 20.50 -2.51 -1.48
C LEU A 105 19.05 -2.11 -1.22
N GLU A 106 18.35 -1.62 -2.24
CA GLU A 106 16.90 -1.38 -2.22
C GLU A 106 16.18 -2.61 -2.81
N ALA A 107 15.15 -3.10 -2.13
CA ALA A 107 14.35 -4.25 -2.55
C ALA A 107 13.39 -3.93 -3.71
N GLY A 108 13.01 -2.65 -3.87
CA GLY A 108 12.02 -2.21 -4.85
C GLY A 108 10.58 -2.59 -4.51
N HIS A 109 10.34 -3.23 -3.35
CA HIS A 109 9.03 -3.59 -2.82
C HIS A 109 9.09 -3.71 -1.28
N LEU A 110 7.93 -3.75 -0.65
CA LEU A 110 7.78 -3.91 0.81
C LEU A 110 8.05 -5.38 1.19
N LEU A 111 8.92 -5.60 2.17
CA LEU A 111 9.23 -6.93 2.69
C LEU A 111 8.72 -7.12 4.13
N PRO A 112 8.15 -8.30 4.46
CA PRO A 112 7.54 -8.56 5.75
C PRO A 112 8.59 -8.77 6.84
N LEU A 113 8.29 -8.33 8.06
CA LEU A 113 9.18 -8.50 9.21
C LEU A 113 8.95 -9.85 9.89
N PRO A 114 9.99 -10.47 10.48
CA PRO A 114 9.77 -11.50 11.47
C PRO A 114 9.02 -10.88 12.65
N ARG A 115 7.97 -11.53 13.15
CA ARG A 115 7.20 -11.08 14.31
C ARG A 115 7.90 -11.47 15.61
N SER A 116 9.18 -11.11 15.72
CA SER A 116 10.01 -11.32 16.90
C SER A 116 10.03 -10.07 17.79
N ARG A 117 10.35 -10.23 19.07
CA ARG A 117 10.55 -9.09 19.98
C ARG A 117 11.70 -8.19 19.58
N GLU A 118 12.72 -8.74 18.90
CA GLU A 118 13.80 -7.95 18.32
C GLU A 118 13.29 -7.02 17.20
N ALA A 119 12.48 -7.54 16.29
CA ALA A 119 11.88 -6.74 15.22
C ALA A 119 10.93 -5.66 15.77
N VAL A 120 10.20 -5.95 16.86
CA VAL A 120 9.45 -4.92 17.61
C VAL A 120 10.39 -3.83 18.10
N ALA A 121 11.51 -4.18 18.75
CA ALA A 121 12.45 -3.20 19.29
C ALA A 121 13.06 -2.30 18.20
N VAL A 122 13.46 -2.90 17.07
CA VAL A 122 13.98 -2.18 15.90
C VAL A 122 12.92 -1.22 15.33
N THR A 123 11.71 -1.74 15.08
CA THR A 123 10.62 -0.95 14.52
C THR A 123 10.25 0.22 15.44
N VAL A 124 10.13 -0.02 16.74
CA VAL A 124 9.85 1.04 17.74
C VAL A 124 10.93 2.11 17.72
N ALA A 125 12.21 1.74 17.62
CA ALA A 125 13.30 2.71 17.57
C ALA A 125 13.24 3.58 16.31
N ASN A 126 12.92 2.99 15.15
CA ASN A 126 12.76 3.70 13.89
C ASN A 126 11.52 4.59 13.82
N VAL A 127 10.39 4.10 14.33
CA VAL A 127 9.16 4.89 14.47
C VAL A 127 9.42 6.12 15.34
N ARG A 128 10.11 5.97 16.48
CA ARG A 128 10.46 7.11 17.35
C ARG A 128 11.38 8.11 16.68
N ARG A 129 12.35 7.65 15.89
CA ARG A 129 13.22 8.54 15.09
C ARG A 129 12.41 9.32 14.07
N ALA A 130 11.51 8.66 13.34
CA ALA A 130 10.63 9.33 12.39
C ALA A 130 9.72 10.35 13.09
N GLN A 131 9.05 9.95 14.17
CA GLN A 131 8.16 10.83 14.96
C GLN A 131 8.87 12.05 15.56
N ALA A 132 10.18 11.98 15.80
CA ALA A 132 10.94 13.12 16.32
C ALA A 132 11.02 14.29 15.32
N ASP A 133 10.98 13.99 14.02
CA ASP A 133 11.12 14.98 12.95
C ASP A 133 9.79 15.23 12.20
N LEU A 134 8.77 14.38 12.39
CA LEU A 134 7.45 14.55 11.78
C LEU A 134 6.63 15.63 12.53
N PRO A 135 6.00 16.57 11.80
CA PRO A 135 5.23 17.66 12.41
C PRO A 135 3.82 17.24 12.85
N VAL A 136 3.40 16.01 12.52
CA VAL A 136 2.05 15.49 12.71
C VAL A 136 2.11 14.02 13.16
N PRO A 137 1.03 13.46 13.75
CA PRO A 137 0.97 12.05 14.12
C PRO A 137 1.26 11.11 12.95
N LEU A 138 1.82 9.94 13.28
CA LEU A 138 2.13 8.85 12.35
C LEU A 138 1.14 7.71 12.54
N ALA A 139 0.54 7.23 11.46
CA ALA A 139 -0.19 5.97 11.36
C ALA A 139 0.70 4.90 10.73
N LEU A 140 0.61 3.67 11.22
CA LEU A 140 1.43 2.55 10.75
C LEU A 140 0.57 1.51 10.03
N GLU A 141 1.04 1.06 8.88
CA GLU A 141 0.34 0.08 8.03
C GLU A 141 1.08 -1.26 7.98
N PRO A 142 0.47 -2.36 8.44
CA PRO A 142 0.96 -3.72 8.18
C PRO A 142 0.73 -4.09 6.70
N ILE A 143 1.62 -4.89 6.13
CA ILE A 143 1.57 -5.28 4.72
C ILE A 143 0.92 -6.66 4.48
N ALA A 144 0.45 -6.91 3.26
CA ALA A 144 0.28 -8.27 2.77
C ALA A 144 1.64 -8.98 2.67
N ALA A 145 1.69 -10.21 3.19
CA ALA A 145 2.87 -11.04 3.19
C ALA A 145 2.56 -12.40 2.57
N LEU A 146 3.42 -12.85 1.67
CA LEU A 146 3.28 -14.15 0.98
C LEU A 146 3.91 -15.31 1.75
N PHE A 147 4.69 -15.01 2.80
CA PHE A 147 5.32 -16.00 3.65
C PHE A 147 5.37 -15.49 5.09
N ASP A 148 5.43 -16.44 6.02
CA ASP A 148 5.73 -16.19 7.41
C ASP A 148 7.18 -16.55 7.70
N TRP A 149 7.77 -15.86 8.67
CA TRP A 149 9.09 -16.22 9.16
C TRP A 149 8.97 -17.43 10.11
N PRO A 150 9.90 -18.41 10.03
CA PRO A 150 9.79 -19.65 10.80
C PRO A 150 9.90 -19.45 12.32
N ASP A 151 10.53 -18.36 12.74
CA ASP A 151 10.86 -18.06 14.15
C ASP A 151 10.00 -16.91 14.71
N ASP A 152 8.77 -16.75 14.23
CA ASP A 152 7.82 -15.78 14.78
C ASP A 152 7.54 -16.07 16.27
N GLU A 153 7.67 -15.05 17.13
CA GLU A 153 7.44 -15.16 18.58
C GLU A 153 6.07 -14.62 18.98
N LEU A 154 5.49 -13.76 18.13
CA LEU A 154 4.21 -13.07 18.30
C LEU A 154 3.34 -13.35 17.08
N ASP A 155 2.03 -13.42 17.28
CA ASP A 155 1.11 -13.31 16.15
C ASP A 155 0.96 -11.85 15.70
N GLU A 156 0.24 -11.66 14.58
CA GLU A 156 0.07 -10.34 13.95
C GLU A 156 -0.55 -9.31 14.89
N ALA A 157 -1.60 -9.67 15.63
CA ALA A 157 -2.28 -8.74 16.51
C ALA A 157 -1.39 -8.31 17.67
N ASP A 158 -0.67 -9.25 18.29
CA ASP A 158 0.23 -8.96 19.41
C ASP A 158 1.45 -8.15 18.94
N PHE A 159 2.03 -8.47 17.79
CA PHE A 159 3.14 -7.74 17.18
C PHE A 159 2.78 -6.26 16.94
N LEU A 160 1.62 -6.02 16.30
CA LEU A 160 1.14 -4.67 16.02
C LEU A 160 0.79 -3.91 17.30
N THR A 161 0.10 -4.56 18.23
CA THR A 161 -0.27 -3.94 19.53
C THR A 161 0.97 -3.52 20.30
N GLU A 162 2.00 -4.36 20.38
CA GLU A 162 3.25 -4.04 21.11
C GLU A 162 3.98 -2.83 20.49
N ILE A 163 4.00 -2.71 19.16
CA ILE A 163 4.59 -1.54 18.46
C ILE A 163 3.77 -0.27 18.74
N LEU A 164 2.45 -0.34 18.57
CA LEU A 164 1.56 0.82 18.74
C LEU A 164 1.53 1.33 20.19
N ASP A 165 1.55 0.44 21.17
CA ASP A 165 1.60 0.79 22.59
C ASP A 165 2.91 1.51 22.96
N ARG A 166 4.04 1.05 22.43
CA ARG A 166 5.37 1.62 22.73
C ARG A 166 5.68 2.92 22.01
N THR A 167 4.99 3.21 20.91
CA THR A 167 5.24 4.38 20.05
C THR A 167 4.15 5.44 20.14
N GLY A 168 2.95 5.06 20.59
CA GLY A 168 1.77 5.92 20.54
C GLY A 168 1.31 6.22 19.12
N ALA A 169 1.86 5.55 18.09
CA ALA A 169 1.41 5.68 16.72
C ALA A 169 -0.04 5.17 16.56
N GLN A 170 -0.68 5.63 15.50
CA GLN A 170 -2.01 5.16 15.10
C GLN A 170 -1.88 3.96 14.14
N LEU A 171 -2.99 3.28 13.87
CA LEU A 171 -3.06 2.17 12.92
C LEU A 171 -3.70 2.65 11.62
N LEU A 172 -3.04 2.43 10.49
CA LEU A 172 -3.68 2.38 9.18
C LEU A 172 -3.99 0.90 8.92
N LEU A 173 -5.29 0.56 8.94
CA LEU A 173 -5.72 -0.82 8.75
C LEU A 173 -6.10 -1.04 7.29
N ASP A 174 -5.37 -1.89 6.59
CA ASP A 174 -5.74 -2.30 5.24
C ASP A 174 -6.50 -3.64 5.28
N LEU A 175 -7.78 -3.59 4.87
CA LEU A 175 -8.63 -4.77 4.83
C LEU A 175 -8.31 -5.70 3.65
N ALA A 176 -7.69 -5.18 2.60
CA ALA A 176 -7.24 -6.00 1.48
C ALA A 176 -5.97 -6.80 1.89
N ASN A 177 -5.04 -6.18 2.61
CA ASN A 177 -3.94 -6.90 3.28
C ASN A 177 -4.44 -7.97 4.24
N VAL A 178 -5.39 -7.64 5.14
CA VAL A 178 -6.00 -8.62 6.07
C VAL A 178 -6.60 -9.82 5.32
N TYR A 179 -7.35 -9.55 4.25
CA TYR A 179 -7.96 -10.58 3.43
C TYR A 179 -6.92 -11.45 2.70
N ALA A 180 -5.93 -10.83 2.05
CA ALA A 180 -4.86 -11.53 1.35
C ALA A 180 -4.07 -12.42 2.30
N ASN A 181 -3.70 -11.88 3.46
CA ASN A 181 -2.98 -12.58 4.51
C ASN A 181 -3.76 -13.81 5.01
N ALA A 182 -5.06 -13.64 5.28
CA ALA A 182 -5.89 -14.73 5.76
C ALA A 182 -6.12 -15.81 4.69
N ARG A 183 -6.34 -15.41 3.44
CA ARG A 183 -6.51 -16.33 2.31
C ARG A 183 -5.27 -17.17 2.07
N ASN A 184 -4.09 -16.56 2.08
CA ASN A 184 -2.81 -17.26 1.86
C ASN A 184 -2.44 -18.20 3.03
N ARG A 185 -2.87 -17.89 4.26
CA ARG A 185 -2.61 -18.72 5.45
C ARG A 185 -3.71 -19.73 5.74
N GLY A 186 -4.86 -19.65 5.07
CA GLY A 186 -6.03 -20.46 5.37
C GLY A 186 -6.64 -20.14 6.75
N THR A 187 -6.55 -18.89 7.21
CA THR A 187 -7.07 -18.43 8.50
C THR A 187 -8.33 -17.58 8.33
N ASP A 188 -9.02 -17.29 9.44
CA ASP A 188 -10.18 -16.39 9.44
C ASP A 188 -9.74 -14.92 9.58
N PRO A 189 -10.00 -14.03 8.60
CA PRO A 189 -9.66 -12.62 8.71
C PRO A 189 -10.44 -11.90 9.81
N VAL A 190 -11.65 -12.37 10.16
CA VAL A 190 -12.47 -11.76 11.21
C VAL A 190 -11.85 -11.98 12.59
N ALA A 191 -11.21 -13.14 12.80
CA ALA A 191 -10.49 -13.43 14.04
C ALA A 191 -9.31 -12.47 14.29
N LEU A 192 -8.67 -11.96 13.24
CA LEU A 192 -7.66 -10.92 13.37
C LEU A 192 -8.29 -9.58 13.79
N LEU A 193 -9.41 -9.19 13.16
CA LEU A 193 -10.14 -7.96 13.53
C LEU A 193 -10.58 -7.96 15.00
N ASP A 194 -10.95 -9.12 15.56
CA ASP A 194 -11.34 -9.27 16.97
C ASP A 194 -10.19 -9.03 17.95
N ARG A 195 -8.94 -9.10 17.49
CA ARG A 195 -7.74 -8.97 18.32
C ARG A 195 -6.98 -7.66 18.14
N LEU A 196 -7.17 -6.99 17.01
CA LEU A 196 -6.50 -5.72 16.73
C LEU A 196 -7.01 -4.60 17.67
N PRO A 197 -6.15 -3.62 18.03
CA PRO A 197 -6.55 -2.47 18.85
C PRO A 197 -7.34 -1.46 18.00
N LEU A 198 -8.57 -1.82 17.64
CA LEU A 198 -9.40 -1.07 16.68
C LEU A 198 -9.58 0.39 17.10
N GLU A 199 -9.68 0.67 18.40
CA GLU A 199 -9.00 1.75 19.12
C GLU A 199 -8.28 2.87 18.39
N ARG A 200 -7.19 2.43 17.77
CA ARG A 200 -6.09 3.21 17.26
C ARG A 200 -6.20 3.44 15.76
N VAL A 201 -7.22 2.86 15.10
CA VAL A 201 -7.43 3.01 13.66
C VAL A 201 -7.64 4.48 13.31
N ALA A 202 -6.68 5.05 12.57
CA ALA A 202 -6.71 6.40 12.04
C ALA A 202 -7.61 6.48 10.79
N TYR A 203 -7.49 5.50 9.90
CA TYR A 203 -8.35 5.28 8.73
C TYR A 203 -8.05 3.88 8.17
N VAL A 204 -8.78 3.50 7.13
CA VAL A 204 -8.77 2.13 6.58
C VAL A 204 -8.52 2.16 5.09
N HIS A 205 -7.69 1.25 4.59
CA HIS A 205 -7.59 0.95 3.16
C HIS A 205 -8.52 -0.18 2.77
N VAL A 206 -9.03 -0.06 1.56
CA VAL A 206 -9.88 -1.04 0.90
C VAL A 206 -9.40 -1.11 -0.55
N ALA A 207 -8.87 -2.25 -0.94
CA ALA A 207 -8.36 -2.51 -2.29
C ALA A 207 -8.86 -3.86 -2.83
N GLY A 208 -8.47 -4.16 -4.06
CA GLY A 208 -8.71 -5.45 -4.67
C GLY A 208 -7.44 -6.06 -5.25
N GLY A 209 -7.44 -7.39 -5.34
CA GLY A 209 -6.34 -8.19 -5.81
C GLY A 209 -6.77 -9.43 -6.59
N ALA A 210 -5.80 -10.23 -7.00
CA ALA A 210 -5.98 -11.37 -7.89
C ALA A 210 -5.16 -12.59 -7.45
N GLU A 211 -5.57 -13.77 -7.93
CA GLU A 211 -4.77 -14.99 -7.74
C GLU A 211 -3.66 -15.11 -8.79
N ALA A 212 -2.46 -15.42 -8.33
CA ALA A 212 -1.34 -15.78 -9.17
C ALA A 212 -0.44 -16.80 -8.45
N GLY A 213 -0.01 -17.85 -9.16
CA GLY A 213 0.94 -18.82 -8.61
C GLY A 213 0.46 -19.58 -7.37
N GLY A 214 -0.86 -19.68 -7.15
CA GLY A 214 -1.45 -20.33 -5.97
C GLY A 214 -1.56 -19.43 -4.74
N PHE A 215 -1.23 -18.15 -4.87
CA PHE A 215 -1.39 -17.13 -3.82
C PHE A 215 -2.35 -16.05 -4.27
N TYR A 216 -3.06 -15.45 -3.32
CA TYR A 216 -3.78 -14.21 -3.51
C TYR A 216 -2.84 -13.03 -3.29
N HIS A 217 -2.69 -12.22 -4.33
CA HIS A 217 -1.89 -11.00 -4.30
C HIS A 217 -2.82 -9.81 -4.18
N ASP A 218 -2.55 -8.94 -3.21
CA ASP A 218 -3.18 -7.64 -3.16
C ASP A 218 -2.50 -6.71 -4.16
N THR A 219 -3.10 -6.55 -5.34
CA THR A 219 -2.45 -5.85 -6.46
C THR A 219 -2.76 -4.36 -6.47
N HIS A 220 -3.83 -3.95 -5.79
CA HIS A 220 -4.44 -2.62 -5.86
C HIS A 220 -4.85 -2.22 -7.28
N THR A 221 -4.87 -3.16 -8.23
CA THR A 221 -5.24 -2.92 -9.64
C THR A 221 -6.47 -3.70 -10.09
N ASP A 222 -7.00 -4.58 -9.24
CA ASP A 222 -8.18 -5.40 -9.51
C ASP A 222 -9.44 -4.90 -8.79
N SER A 223 -10.62 -5.15 -9.35
CA SER A 223 -11.89 -4.71 -8.75
C SER A 223 -12.06 -5.19 -7.30
N LEU A 224 -12.76 -4.38 -6.52
CA LEU A 224 -13.00 -4.63 -5.10
C LEU A 224 -13.77 -5.97 -4.89
N PRO A 225 -13.18 -6.98 -4.23
CA PRO A 225 -13.84 -8.26 -4.03
C PRO A 225 -14.94 -8.16 -2.98
N ARG A 226 -16.02 -8.92 -3.17
CA ARG A 226 -17.10 -9.00 -2.18
C ARG A 226 -16.62 -9.38 -0.76
N PRO A 227 -15.72 -10.35 -0.57
CA PRO A 227 -15.17 -10.66 0.75
C PRO A 227 -14.53 -9.48 1.48
N VAL A 228 -13.87 -8.56 0.76
CA VAL A 228 -13.27 -7.36 1.37
C VAL A 228 -14.36 -6.36 1.81
N LEU A 229 -15.44 -6.21 1.03
CA LEU A 229 -16.61 -5.44 1.47
C LEU A 229 -17.30 -6.06 2.69
N ASP A 230 -17.36 -7.39 2.77
CA ASP A 230 -17.91 -8.07 3.95
C ASP A 230 -17.03 -7.82 5.19
N LEU A 231 -15.70 -7.68 5.02
CA LEU A 231 -14.80 -7.23 6.09
C LEU A 231 -15.04 -5.77 6.50
N VAL A 232 -15.39 -4.88 5.57
CA VAL A 232 -15.80 -3.51 5.92
C VAL A 232 -17.02 -3.54 6.85
N VAL A 233 -18.02 -4.35 6.54
CA VAL A 233 -19.21 -4.54 7.39
C VAL A 233 -18.81 -5.11 8.76
N ALA A 234 -17.97 -6.15 8.78
CA ALA A 234 -17.52 -6.80 10.01
C ALA A 234 -16.71 -5.85 10.91
N LEU A 235 -15.84 -5.01 10.34
CA LEU A 235 -15.11 -3.97 11.05
C LEU A 235 -16.08 -2.93 11.60
N CYS A 236 -17.01 -2.42 10.79
CA CYS A 236 -17.95 -1.38 11.22
C CYS A 236 -18.90 -1.84 12.33
N ALA A 237 -19.27 -3.13 12.36
CA ALA A 237 -20.05 -3.72 13.43
C ALA A 237 -19.31 -3.73 14.78
N ARG A 238 -17.97 -3.78 14.77
CA ARG A 238 -17.13 -3.73 15.98
C ARG A 238 -16.80 -2.30 16.36
N ARG A 239 -16.21 -1.57 15.42
CA ARG A 239 -15.82 -0.17 15.56
C ARG A 239 -15.76 0.48 14.19
N ARG A 240 -16.76 1.30 13.89
CA ARG A 240 -16.80 2.08 12.66
C ARG A 240 -15.60 3.04 12.59
N PRO A 241 -14.69 2.90 11.60
CA PRO A 241 -13.54 3.77 11.47
C PRO A 241 -13.97 5.18 11.04
N PRO A 242 -13.17 6.21 11.33
CA PRO A 242 -13.49 7.57 10.94
C PRO A 242 -13.50 7.72 9.41
N ALA A 243 -12.64 7.00 8.70
CA ALA A 243 -12.49 7.05 7.26
C ALA A 243 -12.12 5.71 6.62
N LEU A 244 -12.54 5.51 5.36
CA LEU A 244 -12.15 4.40 4.50
C LEU A 244 -11.73 4.93 3.11
N LEU A 245 -10.61 4.46 2.60
CA LEU A 245 -10.02 4.85 1.33
C LEU A 245 -10.16 3.69 0.33
N LEU A 246 -10.70 3.97 -0.86
CA LEU A 246 -10.48 3.08 -2.00
C LEU A 246 -9.05 3.27 -2.51
N GLU A 247 -8.23 2.24 -2.39
CA GLU A 247 -6.88 2.23 -2.93
C GLU A 247 -6.87 1.57 -4.32
N ARG A 248 -6.42 2.34 -5.31
CA ARG A 248 -6.35 1.94 -6.72
C ARG A 248 -5.07 2.50 -7.32
N ASP A 249 -4.08 1.64 -7.55
CA ASP A 249 -2.73 2.05 -7.98
C ASP A 249 -2.45 1.92 -9.47
N GLY A 250 -3.36 1.30 -10.20
CA GLY A 250 -3.19 1.04 -11.62
C GLY A 250 -4.42 0.36 -12.22
N HIS A 251 -4.32 0.05 -13.51
CA HIS A 251 -5.41 -0.53 -14.32
C HIS A 251 -6.76 0.17 -14.08
N TYR A 252 -6.75 1.51 -14.05
CA TYR A 252 -7.92 2.30 -13.71
C TYR A 252 -9.11 1.95 -14.63
N PRO A 253 -10.22 1.46 -14.07
CA PRO A 253 -11.39 1.11 -14.85
C PRO A 253 -12.15 2.37 -15.29
N PRO A 254 -13.17 2.24 -16.15
CA PRO A 254 -14.08 3.34 -16.45
C PRO A 254 -14.60 4.03 -15.17
N ALA A 255 -14.75 5.35 -15.23
CA ALA A 255 -15.16 6.16 -14.06
C ALA A 255 -16.47 5.70 -13.39
N ALA A 256 -17.36 5.02 -14.13
CA ALA A 256 -18.58 4.45 -13.56
C ALA A 256 -18.31 3.30 -12.58
N GLU A 257 -17.28 2.49 -12.84
CA GLU A 257 -16.88 1.38 -11.98
C GLU A 257 -16.21 1.89 -10.71
N LEU A 258 -15.30 2.87 -10.81
CA LEU A 258 -14.72 3.53 -9.61
C LEU A 258 -15.80 4.18 -8.73
N ARG A 259 -16.82 4.79 -9.33
CA ARG A 259 -17.97 5.32 -8.58
C ARG A 259 -18.73 4.21 -7.85
N ALA A 260 -19.00 3.10 -8.53
CA ALA A 260 -19.67 1.96 -7.93
C ALA A 260 -18.88 1.36 -6.75
N GLU A 261 -17.54 1.29 -6.85
CA GLU A 261 -16.69 0.84 -5.74
C GLU A 261 -16.76 1.80 -4.54
N LEU A 262 -16.69 3.11 -4.77
CA LEU A 262 -16.85 4.12 -3.71
C LEU A 262 -18.24 4.04 -3.03
N ASP A 263 -19.30 3.86 -3.82
CA ASP A 263 -20.66 3.73 -3.31
C ASP A 263 -20.87 2.43 -2.53
N ALA A 264 -20.21 1.34 -2.96
CA ALA A 264 -20.21 0.07 -2.24
C ALA A 264 -19.52 0.20 -0.87
N ILE A 265 -18.37 0.89 -0.79
CA ILE A 265 -17.68 1.18 0.48
C ILE A 265 -18.56 2.07 1.37
N ALA A 266 -19.18 3.11 0.83
CA ALA A 266 -20.09 3.98 1.57
C ALA A 266 -21.27 3.20 2.15
N THR A 267 -21.87 2.32 1.36
CA THR A 267 -22.98 1.45 1.77
C THR A 267 -22.55 0.47 2.88
N ALA A 268 -21.43 -0.24 2.68
CA ALA A 268 -20.92 -1.22 3.63
C ALA A 268 -20.50 -0.58 4.97
N SER A 269 -19.95 0.62 4.94
CA SER A 269 -19.48 1.34 6.13
C SER A 269 -20.55 2.23 6.78
N GLY A 270 -21.68 2.45 6.10
CA GLY A 270 -22.70 3.42 6.50
C GLY A 270 -22.20 4.88 6.51
N HIS A 271 -21.11 5.21 5.79
CA HIS A 271 -20.69 6.59 5.57
C HIS A 271 -21.50 7.23 4.44
N PRO A 272 -21.63 8.57 4.41
CA PRO A 272 -22.26 9.25 3.29
C PRO A 272 -21.57 8.91 1.97
N PRO A 273 -22.32 8.73 0.87
CA PRO A 273 -21.72 8.48 -0.43
C PRO A 273 -20.89 9.68 -0.91
N VAL A 274 -19.82 9.38 -1.64
CA VAL A 274 -18.95 10.38 -2.27
C VAL A 274 -19.56 10.89 -3.57
N THR A 275 -20.40 10.06 -4.20
CA THR A 275 -21.18 10.41 -5.38
C THR A 275 -22.55 10.94 -4.96
N PRO A 276 -23.17 11.88 -5.71
CA PRO A 276 -24.54 12.29 -5.43
C PRO A 276 -25.53 11.16 -5.74
N THR A 277 -26.45 10.89 -4.84
CA THR A 277 -27.67 10.14 -5.14
C THR A 277 -28.59 11.04 -6.00
N GLY A 278 -28.39 11.05 -7.32
CA GLY A 278 -29.18 11.96 -8.17
C GLY A 278 -28.82 12.05 -9.65
N LYS A 279 -28.78 10.91 -10.34
CA LYS A 279 -29.35 10.67 -11.69
C LYS A 279 -29.13 9.19 -12.01
N GLU A 280 -30.21 8.43 -12.01
CA GLU A 280 -30.25 7.06 -12.52
C GLU A 280 -29.63 7.03 -13.93
N GLY A 281 -28.47 6.39 -14.06
CA GLY A 281 -28.13 5.69 -15.29
C GLY A 281 -28.96 4.41 -15.36
N PRO A 282 -29.23 3.86 -16.56
CA PRO A 282 -30.06 2.66 -16.67
C PRO A 282 -29.44 1.54 -15.83
N PRO A 283 -30.26 0.67 -15.20
CA PRO A 283 -29.76 -0.34 -14.29
C PRO A 283 -28.77 -1.25 -15.02
N VAL A 284 -27.56 -1.35 -14.49
CA VAL A 284 -26.68 -2.48 -14.79
C VAL A 284 -27.34 -3.71 -14.17
N ASN A 285 -27.72 -4.67 -15.02
CA ASN A 285 -28.46 -5.84 -14.60
C ASN A 285 -27.75 -6.54 -13.44
N ALA A 286 -28.51 -6.70 -12.36
CA ALA A 286 -28.14 -7.50 -11.22
C ALA A 286 -27.81 -8.93 -11.65
N PHE A 287 -26.79 -9.48 -11.00
CA PHE A 287 -26.40 -10.89 -11.01
C PHE A 287 -27.62 -11.82 -11.06
N GLY A 288 -27.73 -12.59 -12.15
CA GLY A 288 -28.71 -13.65 -12.30
C GLY A 288 -28.34 -14.82 -11.39
N ILE A 289 -29.12 -15.01 -10.34
CA ILE A 289 -29.31 -16.31 -9.70
C ILE A 289 -30.58 -16.90 -10.31
N GLU A 290 -30.48 -18.03 -11.00
CA GLU A 290 -31.33 -19.22 -10.83
C GLU A 290 -31.12 -20.28 -11.93
N GLY A 291 -30.79 -21.50 -11.49
CA GLY A 291 -31.43 -22.75 -11.91
C GLY A 291 -31.33 -23.22 -13.37
N ASN A 292 -30.47 -24.21 -13.61
CA ASN A 292 -30.63 -25.20 -14.70
C ASN A 292 -31.82 -26.14 -14.37
N PRO A 293 -32.64 -26.61 -15.34
CA PRO A 293 -32.32 -27.89 -15.98
C PRO A 293 -32.70 -28.02 -17.48
N PHE A 294 -31.81 -28.65 -18.24
CA PHE A 294 -32.07 -29.60 -19.34
C PHE A 294 -32.75 -29.13 -20.64
N CYS A 295 -31.98 -29.05 -21.73
CA CYS A 295 -32.27 -29.70 -23.02
C CYS A 295 -31.10 -29.53 -24.01
N LEU A 296 -30.50 -30.64 -24.43
CA LEU A 296 -29.68 -30.74 -25.66
C LEU A 296 -30.64 -30.85 -26.87
N PRO A 297 -30.26 -30.38 -28.08
CA PRO A 297 -29.48 -31.23 -28.98
C PRO A 297 -28.45 -30.54 -29.91
N SER A 298 -27.34 -31.27 -30.12
CA SER A 298 -26.73 -31.68 -31.40
C SER A 298 -26.15 -30.68 -32.43
N GLY A 299 -24.85 -30.89 -32.73
CA GLY A 299 -24.15 -30.55 -33.98
C GLY A 299 -23.28 -29.29 -33.87
N GLY A 300 -21.99 -29.23 -34.21
CA GLY A 300 -21.07 -30.15 -34.87
C GLY A 300 -20.04 -29.30 -35.64
N ALA A 301 -18.76 -29.35 -35.25
CA ALA A 301 -17.54 -28.85 -35.93
C ALA A 301 -17.48 -27.32 -36.22
N GLU A 302 -16.36 -26.59 -36.22
CA GLU A 302 -14.93 -26.87 -36.44
C GLU A 302 -14.02 -25.96 -35.58
N LEU A 303 -12.75 -26.35 -35.54
CA LEU A 303 -11.61 -25.77 -34.83
C LEU A 303 -11.17 -24.41 -35.38
N GLY A 304 -10.80 -23.50 -34.49
CA GLY A 304 -10.03 -22.30 -34.79
C GLY A 304 -9.28 -21.79 -33.56
N HIS A 305 -7.98 -22.06 -33.46
CA HIS A 305 -7.09 -21.40 -32.50
C HIS A 305 -6.96 -19.90 -32.80
N PRO A 306 -6.77 -19.06 -31.77
CA PRO A 306 -5.79 -18.00 -31.89
C PRO A 306 -4.75 -18.03 -30.77
N ALA A 307 -3.57 -17.56 -31.17
CA ALA A 307 -2.31 -17.56 -30.46
C ALA A 307 -2.31 -16.71 -29.18
N ALA A 308 -1.52 -17.16 -28.22
CA ALA A 308 -1.12 -16.42 -27.03
C ALA A 308 -0.25 -15.22 -27.43
N GLY A 309 -0.68 -14.01 -27.07
CA GLY A 309 0.12 -12.80 -27.08
C GLY A 309 0.45 -12.40 -25.64
N ALA A 310 1.72 -12.50 -25.27
CA ALA A 310 2.25 -12.00 -24.00
C ALA A 310 2.45 -10.47 -24.07
N PRO A 311 2.16 -9.69 -23.01
CA PRO A 311 2.63 -8.31 -22.90
C PRO A 311 4.06 -8.27 -22.33
N GLY A 312 4.90 -7.47 -22.98
CA GLY A 312 6.33 -7.35 -22.71
C GLY A 312 6.68 -6.53 -21.47
N HIS A 313 7.70 -7.01 -20.75
CA HIS A 313 8.43 -6.24 -19.75
C HIS A 313 9.38 -5.23 -20.42
N PRO A 314 9.59 -4.02 -19.85
CA PRO A 314 10.68 -3.15 -20.28
C PRO A 314 12.03 -3.73 -19.85
N ALA A 315 12.94 -3.84 -20.82
CA ALA A 315 14.28 -4.40 -20.66
C ALA A 315 15.16 -3.53 -19.76
N ALA A 316 15.71 -4.14 -18.70
CA ALA A 316 16.83 -3.58 -17.95
C ALA A 316 18.12 -3.69 -18.78
N SER A 317 18.78 -2.57 -19.03
CA SER A 317 20.10 -2.50 -19.64
C SER A 317 21.17 -3.07 -18.71
N THR A 318 21.86 -4.12 -19.14
CA THR A 318 23.06 -4.68 -18.49
C THR A 318 24.26 -3.72 -18.60
N PRO A 319 25.02 -3.46 -17.51
CA PRO A 319 26.34 -2.86 -17.61
C PRO A 319 27.37 -3.92 -18.05
N GLY A 320 28.23 -3.55 -18.99
CA GLY A 320 29.27 -4.43 -19.54
C GLY A 320 30.36 -4.82 -18.53
N HIS A 321 30.76 -6.09 -18.57
CA HIS A 321 31.97 -6.58 -17.91
C HIS A 321 33.23 -5.98 -18.54
N PRO A 322 34.21 -5.53 -17.75
CA PRO A 322 35.55 -5.28 -18.25
C PRO A 322 36.32 -6.61 -18.38
N ALA A 323 37.03 -6.74 -19.50
CA ALA A 323 37.87 -7.87 -19.84
C ALA A 323 39.02 -8.07 -18.83
N THR A 324 39.17 -9.29 -18.32
CA THR A 324 40.32 -9.72 -17.54
C THR A 324 41.52 -9.95 -18.46
N GLY A 325 42.49 -9.05 -18.42
CA GLY A 325 43.81 -9.22 -19.02
C GLY A 325 44.69 -10.17 -18.19
N THR A 326 45.39 -11.05 -18.89
CA THR A 326 46.39 -12.00 -18.38
C THR A 326 47.61 -11.27 -17.77
N PRO A 327 48.12 -11.65 -16.59
CA PRO A 327 49.37 -11.09 -16.10
C PRO A 327 50.59 -11.76 -16.74
N GLY A 328 51.45 -10.94 -17.35
CA GLY A 328 52.75 -11.35 -17.87
C GLY A 328 53.77 -11.67 -16.77
N ARG A 329 54.62 -12.67 -17.05
CA ARG A 329 55.83 -13.03 -16.29
C ARG A 329 56.79 -11.85 -16.17
N PRO A 330 57.43 -11.61 -15.01
CA PRO A 330 58.65 -10.81 -14.95
C PRO A 330 59.88 -11.68 -15.22
N ALA A 331 60.74 -11.18 -16.10
CA ALA A 331 62.06 -11.71 -16.37
C ALA A 331 63.06 -11.26 -15.28
N THR A 332 64.01 -12.15 -15.02
CA THR A 332 65.17 -12.05 -14.13
C THR A 332 66.09 -10.87 -14.47
N GLY A 333 66.58 -10.18 -13.44
CA GLY A 333 67.69 -9.21 -13.56
C GLY A 333 68.30 -8.87 -12.20
N VAL A 334 69.45 -9.48 -11.90
CA VAL A 334 70.31 -9.19 -10.74
C VAL A 334 71.17 -7.95 -11.03
N PRO A 335 71.47 -7.11 -10.03
CA PRO A 335 72.77 -6.45 -9.97
C PRO A 335 73.50 -6.74 -8.65
N GLY A 336 74.79 -7.06 -8.81
CA GLY A 336 75.70 -7.41 -7.73
C GLY A 336 76.12 -6.21 -6.87
N ARG A 337 76.60 -6.55 -5.66
CA ARG A 337 77.40 -5.68 -4.80
C ARG A 337 78.77 -5.39 -5.44
N PRO A 338 79.45 -4.35 -4.96
CA PRO A 338 80.78 -4.61 -4.44
C PRO A 338 81.04 -4.03 -3.05
N VAL A 339 82.05 -4.62 -2.42
CA VAL A 339 82.70 -4.26 -1.16
C VAL A 339 83.85 -3.29 -1.45
N ALA A 340 83.99 -2.28 -0.58
CA ALA A 340 85.10 -1.36 -0.29
C ALA A 340 86.35 -1.30 -1.23
N MET A 341 86.64 -0.10 -1.75
CA MET A 341 87.68 0.86 -1.29
C MET A 341 87.39 2.23 -1.89
#